data_AF-A0A6L3X902-F1
#
_entry.id   AF-A0A6L3X902-F1
#
_cell.length_a   1.000
_cell.length_b   1.000
_cell.length_c   1.000
_cell.angle_alpha   90.00
_cell.angle_beta   90.00
_cell.angle_gamma   90.00
#
_symmetry.space_group_name_H-M   'P 1'
#
loop_
_entity.id
_entity.type
_entity.pdbx_description
1 polymer ?
#
loop_
_entity_poly.entity_id
_entity_poly.type
_entity_poly.pdbx_seq_one_letter_code
_entity_poly.pdbx_strand_id
1 'polypeptide(L)' 'MDRKRATLTGLAAILLWSTMVGLIRSVSEGLGPVGGAAMIYTVSGLLCLVTVGFPDLRRFSTRYL' A
#
# COMPACT_ATOMS: atom_id res chain seq x y z
N MET A 1 -6.77 -19.63 -18.40
CA MET A 1 -7.27 -18.41 -17.71
C MET A 1 -8.61 -18.05 -18.33
N ASP A 2 -9.73 -18.37 -17.67
CA ASP A 2 -11.08 -18.08 -18.18
C ASP A 2 -11.30 -16.57 -18.39
N ARG A 3 -11.81 -16.19 -19.57
CA ARG A 3 -12.04 -14.78 -19.94
C ARG A 3 -12.90 -14.01 -18.93
N LYS A 4 -13.85 -14.70 -18.27
CA LYS A 4 -14.69 -14.13 -17.20
C LYS A 4 -13.89 -13.74 -15.95
N ARG A 5 -12.85 -14.50 -15.59
CA ARG A 5 -11.98 -14.18 -14.44
C ARG A 5 -11.18 -12.91 -14.70
N ALA A 6 -10.66 -12.75 -15.91
CA ALA A 6 -9.91 -11.55 -16.31
C ALA A 6 -10.78 -10.27 -16.28
N THR A 7 -12.05 -10.36 -16.70
CA THR A 7 -12.99 -9.23 -16.62
C THR A 7 -13.34 -8.87 -15.17
N LEU A 8 -13.50 -9.87 -14.29
CA LEU A 8 -13.74 -9.64 -12.86
C LEU A 8 -12.55 -8.98 -12.16
N THR A 9 -11.30 -9.38 -12.47
CA THR A 9 -10.11 -8.69 -11.95
C THR A 9 -10.02 -7.26 -12.47
N GLY A 10 -10.37 -7.01 -13.73
CA GLY A 10 -10.44 -5.65 -14.27
C GLY A 10 -11.46 -4.77 -13.56
N LEU A 11 -12.67 -5.27 -13.32
CA LEU A 11 -13.71 -4.57 -12.55
C LEU A 11 -13.28 -4.31 -11.10
N ALA A 12 -12.69 -5.31 -10.45
CA ALA A 12 -12.16 -5.17 -9.10
C ALA A 12 -11.06 -4.10 -9.03
N ALA A 13 -10.15 -4.06 -10.02
CA ALA A 13 -9.10 -3.05 -10.10
C ALA A 13 -9.66 -1.62 -10.19
N ILE A 14 -10.70 -1.41 -11.00
CA ILE A 14 -11.36 -0.09 -11.13
C ILE A 14 -12.01 0.31 -9.80
N LEU A 15 -12.74 -0.60 -9.14
CA LEU A 15 -13.39 -0.32 -7.87
C LEU A 15 -12.37 -0.02 -6.76
N LEU A 16 -11.29 -0.79 -6.71
CA LEU A 16 -10.20 -0.58 -5.76
C LEU A 16 -9.52 0.77 -5.99
N TRP A 17 -9.32 1.17 -7.24
CA TRP A 17 -8.74 2.46 -7.60
C TRP A 17 -9.64 3.64 -7.24
N SER A 18 -10.94 3.55 -7.54
CA SER A 18 -11.91 4.61 -7.20
C SER A 18 -12.03 4.82 -5.70
N THR A 19 -11.98 3.74 -4.91
CA THR A 19 -12.07 3.82 -3.44
C THR A 19 -10.76 4.30 -2.80
N MET A 20 -9.61 4.05 -3.43
CA MET A 20 -8.29 4.47 -2.94
C MET A 20 -8.19 5.99 -2.71
N VAL A 21 -8.63 6.80 -3.67
CA VAL A 21 -8.54 8.27 -3.57
C VAL A 21 -9.42 8.82 -2.42
N GLY A 22 -10.64 8.28 -2.27
CA GLY A 22 -11.54 8.65 -1.18
C GLY A 22 -11.01 8.24 0.19
N LEU A 23 -10.40 7.06 0.29
CA LEU A 23 -9.77 6.57 1.51
C LEU A 23 -8.59 7.46 1.91
N ILE A 24 -7.70 7.78 0.98
CA ILE A 24 -6.55 8.68 1.22
C ILE A 24 -7.04 10.04 1.72
N ARG A 25 -8.09 10.58 1.09
CA ARG A 25 -8.67 11.86 1.48
C ARG A 25 -9.32 11.81 2.86
N SER A 26 -10.08 10.76 3.17
CA SER A 26 -10.73 10.56 4.47
C SER A 26 -9.70 10.41 5.61
N VAL A 27 -8.61 9.67 5.40
CA VAL A 27 -7.53 9.53 6.39
C VAL A 27 -6.77 10.86 6.55
N SER A 28 -6.58 11.62 5.46
CA SER A 28 -5.91 12.92 5.49
C SER A 28 -6.76 14.03 6.11
N GLU A 29 -8.08 14.00 5.96
CA GLU A 29 -9.01 14.95 6.59
C GLU A 29 -9.16 14.67 8.10
N GLY A 30 -9.10 13.40 8.53
CA GLY A 30 -9.22 13.01 9.93
C GLY A 30 -7.99 13.26 10.81
N LEU A 31 -6.78 13.22 10.24
CA LEU A 31 -5.51 13.40 10.98
C LEU A 31 -4.65 14.58 10.49
N GLY A 32 -5.14 15.32 9.49
CA GLY A 32 -4.37 16.34 8.76
C GLY A 32 -3.48 15.73 7.65
N PRO A 33 -3.01 16.56 6.70
CA PRO A 33 -2.24 16.11 5.53
C PRO A 33 -0.97 15.32 5.90
N VAL A 34 -0.40 15.60 7.08
CA VAL A 34 0.77 14.88 7.62
C VAL A 34 0.37 13.52 8.20
N GLY A 35 -0.76 13.43 8.91
CA GLY A 35 -1.24 12.19 9.50
C GLY A 35 -1.72 11.16 8.47
N GLY A 36 -2.32 11.63 7.38
CA GLY A 36 -2.65 10.80 6.22
C GLY A 36 -1.40 10.15 5.59
N ALA A 37 -0.38 10.96 5.31
CA ALA A 37 0.89 10.46 4.79
C ALA A 37 1.57 9.48 5.76
N ALA A 38 1.64 9.81 7.05
CA ALA A 38 2.25 8.96 8.06
C ALA A 38 1.57 7.57 8.13
N MET A 39 0.24 7.52 8.21
CA MET A 39 -0.49 6.24 8.26
C MET A 39 -0.31 5.41 6.99
N ILE A 40 -0.34 6.04 5.80
CA ILE A 40 -0.15 5.33 4.54
C ILE A 40 1.23 4.66 4.51
N TYR A 41 2.28 5.37 4.92
CA TYR A 41 3.63 4.80 4.98
C TYR A 41 3.78 3.76 6.08
N THR A 42 3.20 3.96 7.26
CA THR A 42 3.24 2.97 8.35
C THR A 42 2.55 1.68 7.92
N VAL A 43 1.35 1.77 7.34
CA VAL A 43 0.61 0.60 6.84
C VAL A 43 1.35 -0.07 5.69
N SER A 44 1.92 0.71 4.76
CA SER A 44 2.73 0.15 3.66
C SER A 44 3.97 -0.58 4.16
N GLY A 45 4.67 0.00 5.14
CA GLY A 45 5.82 -0.62 5.79
C GLY A 45 5.44 -1.90 6.52
N LEU A 46 4.32 -1.90 7.24
CA LEU A 46 3.83 -3.08 7.95
C LEU A 46 3.37 -4.19 7.00
N LEU A 47 2.69 -3.84 5.91
CA LEU A 47 2.35 -4.78 4.83
C LEU A 47 3.60 -5.36 4.17
N CYS A 48 4.62 -4.52 3.93
CA CYS A 48 5.90 -4.96 3.38
C CYS A 48 6.59 -5.95 4.32
N LEU A 49 6.63 -5.65 5.64
CA LEU A 49 7.15 -6.58 6.65
C LEU A 49 6.39 -7.90 6.69
N VAL A 50 5.07 -7.89 6.50
CA VAL A 50 4.24 -9.10 6.51
C VAL A 50 4.38 -9.92 5.23
N THR A 51 4.49 -9.27 4.06
CA THR A 51 4.52 -9.94 2.75
C THR A 51 5.93 -10.34 2.30
N VAL A 52 6.93 -9.49 2.55
CA VAL A 52 8.34 -9.73 2.20
C VAL A 52 9.07 -10.41 3.37
N GLY A 53 8.54 -10.34 4.59
CA GLY A 53 9.23 -10.73 5.81
C GLY A 53 10.09 -9.58 6.37
N PHE A 54 10.70 -9.77 7.54
CA PHE A 54 11.66 -8.82 8.07
C PHE A 54 12.82 -8.66 7.06
N PRO A 55 13.05 -7.47 6.47
CA PRO A 55 14.22 -7.25 5.64
C PRO A 55 15.43 -7.47 6.54
N ASP A 56 16.28 -8.42 6.16
CA ASP A 56 17.49 -8.73 6.88
C ASP A 56 18.45 -7.54 6.75
N LEU A 57 18.30 -6.57 7.65
CA LEU A 57 19.09 -5.33 7.72
C LEU A 57 20.60 -5.62 7.82
N ARG A 58 20.99 -6.86 8.17
CA ARG A 58 22.39 -7.30 8.23
C ARG A 58 22.96 -7.65 6.84
N ARG A 59 22.12 -7.79 5.81
CA ARG A 59 22.54 -7.98 4.41
C ARG A 59 22.69 -6.67 3.63
N PHE A 60 22.21 -5.55 4.18
CA PHE A 60 22.51 -4.23 3.61
C PHE A 60 23.97 -3.89 3.94
N SER A 61 24.81 -3.94 2.90
CA SER A 61 26.23 -3.59 3.00
C SER A 61 26.39 -2.16 3.52
N THR A 62 27.15 -2.01 4.61
CA THR A 62 27.51 -0.74 5.27
C THR A 62 28.23 0.26 4.34
N ARG A 63 28.48 -0.10 3.07
CA ARG A 63 28.98 0.81 2.03
C ARG A 63 27.92 1.73 1.43
N TYR A 64 26.66 1.63 1.85
CA TYR A 64 25.59 2.53 1.42
C TYR A 64 24.97 3.31 2.60
N LEU A 65 25.78 3.58 3.62
CA LEU A 65 25.59 4.66 4.59
C LEU A 65 26.63 5.75 4.29
#